data_AF-A0A3C0ZHE6-F1
#
_entry.id   AF-A0A3C0ZHE6-F1
#
_cell.length_a   1.000
_cell.length_b   1.000
_cell.length_c   1.000
_cell.angle_alpha   90.00
_cell.angle_beta   90.00
_cell.angle_gamma   90.00
#
_symmetry.space_group_name_H-M   'P 1'
#
loop_
_entity.id
_entity.type
_entity.pdbx_description
1 polymer ?
#
loop_
_entity_poly.entity_id
_entity_poly.type
_entity_poly.pdbx_seq_one_letter_code
_entity_poly.pdbx_strand_id
1 'polypeptide(L)'
;MGVHAVIDREPKISVGVFEHALEVVGVFNGLFRLPDGKQLDGPFRVRNESGSLVLVDKSGDEAARGQELRCTSLSGSTVVLRDVVIGIHFHWERKEDQTFEGDLRLLSRENQTITA
;
A
#
# COMPACT_ATOMS: atom_id res chain seq x y z
N MET A 1 19.99 -40.26 -10.28
CA MET A 1 18.66 -39.78 -9.86
C MET A 1 18.86 -38.39 -9.26
N GLY A 2 18.65 -37.34 -10.06
CA GLY A 2 18.81 -35.95 -9.61
C GLY A 2 17.50 -35.47 -9.01
N VAL A 3 17.52 -35.04 -7.76
CA VAL A 3 16.38 -34.37 -7.13
C VAL A 3 16.27 -32.97 -7.73
N HIS A 4 15.33 -32.77 -8.64
CA HIS A 4 14.92 -31.43 -9.06
C HIS A 4 14.13 -30.83 -7.89
N ALA A 5 14.76 -29.94 -7.12
CA ALA A 5 14.06 -29.13 -6.14
C ALA A 5 13.16 -28.15 -6.89
N VAL A 6 11.86 -28.45 -6.91
CA VAL A 6 10.84 -27.50 -7.35
C VAL A 6 10.69 -26.47 -6.22
N ILE A 7 10.93 -25.19 -6.51
CA ILE A 7 10.62 -24.11 -5.58
C ILE A 7 9.09 -23.98 -5.57
N ASP A 8 8.45 -24.68 -4.64
CA ASP A 8 6.98 -24.83 -4.57
C ASP A 8 6.27 -23.58 -3.99
N ARG A 9 7.04 -22.59 -3.52
CA ARG A 9 6.53 -21.37 -2.91
C ARG A 9 7.26 -20.15 -3.42
N GLU A 10 6.50 -19.19 -3.93
CA GLU A 10 7.00 -17.86 -4.22
C GLU A 10 7.50 -17.20 -2.91
N PRO A 11 8.68 -16.58 -2.91
CA PRO A 11 9.18 -15.89 -1.73
C PRO A 11 8.29 -14.68 -1.43
N LYS A 12 7.78 -14.57 -0.20
CA LYS A 12 7.13 -13.35 0.26
C LYS A 12 8.19 -12.29 0.51
N ILE A 13 8.25 -11.28 -0.35
CA ILE A 13 9.16 -10.14 -0.23
C ILE A 13 8.35 -8.94 0.30
N SER A 14 8.97 -8.13 1.16
CA SER A 14 8.45 -6.83 1.56
C SER A 14 9.37 -5.75 1.01
N VAL A 15 8.81 -4.80 0.28
CA VAL A 15 9.56 -3.70 -0.35
C VAL A 15 8.99 -2.39 0.18
N GLY A 16 9.86 -1.51 0.66
CA GLY A 16 9.48 -0.14 0.98
C GLY A 16 9.27 0.67 -0.30
N VAL A 17 8.12 1.32 -0.44
CA VAL A 17 7.73 2.06 -1.65
C VAL A 17 8.03 3.56 -1.50
N PHE A 18 7.73 4.13 -0.34
CA PHE A 18 8.01 5.54 -0.05
C PHE A 18 8.19 5.76 1.45
N GLU A 19 8.91 6.84 1.78
CA GLU A 19 9.07 7.32 3.14
C GLU A 19 8.66 8.80 3.22
N HIS A 20 8.16 9.20 4.38
CA HIS A 20 7.75 10.59 4.68
C HIS A 20 6.57 11.13 3.84
N ALA A 21 5.67 10.29 3.35
CA ALA A 21 4.50 10.75 2.60
C ALA A 21 3.49 11.45 3.53
N LEU A 22 2.98 12.62 3.14
CA LEU A 22 1.91 13.33 3.89
C LEU A 22 0.52 12.76 3.59
N GLU A 23 0.35 12.25 2.37
CA GLU A 23 -0.87 11.61 1.89
C GLU A 23 -0.46 10.47 0.95
N VAL A 24 -1.21 9.37 1.00
CA VAL A 24 -1.11 8.28 0.03
C VAL A 24 -2.40 8.25 -0.76
N VAL A 25 -2.31 8.35 -2.08
CA VAL A 25 -3.45 8.22 -2.98
C VAL A 25 -3.24 7.00 -3.86
N GLY A 26 -4.28 6.19 -4.01
CA GLY A 26 -4.19 4.97 -4.80
C GLY A 26 -5.52 4.45 -5.29
N VAL A 27 -5.45 3.30 -5.96
CA VAL A 27 -6.61 2.56 -6.44
C VAL A 27 -6.39 1.08 -6.14
N PHE A 28 -7.34 0.46 -5.45
CA PHE A 28 -7.42 -0.99 -5.35
C PHE A 28 -8.11 -1.54 -6.60
N ASN A 29 -7.37 -2.24 -7.45
CA ASN A 29 -7.88 -2.94 -8.61
C ASN A 29 -8.26 -4.37 -8.19
N GLY A 30 -9.51 -4.50 -7.75
CA GLY A 30 -10.04 -5.70 -7.12
C GLY A 30 -10.25 -5.49 -5.61
N LEU A 31 -10.59 -6.57 -4.91
CA LEU A 31 -11.01 -6.50 -3.51
C LEU A 31 -9.82 -6.65 -2.56
N PHE A 32 -9.71 -5.71 -1.63
CA PHE A 32 -8.78 -5.76 -0.52
C PHE A 32 -9.54 -5.90 0.79
N ARG A 33 -9.09 -6.80 1.68
CA ARG A 33 -9.62 -6.89 3.04
C ARG A 33 -8.89 -5.91 3.94
N LEU A 34 -9.66 -5.03 4.60
CA LEU A 34 -9.18 -4.08 5.58
C LEU A 34 -9.00 -4.73 6.97
N PRO A 35 -8.32 -4.07 7.94
CA PRO A 35 -8.09 -4.63 9.27
C PRO A 35 -9.36 -5.00 10.05
N ASP A 36 -10.47 -4.31 9.80
CA ASP A 36 -11.78 -4.59 10.42
C ASP A 36 -12.58 -5.71 9.71
N GLY A 37 -12.00 -6.29 8.66
CA GLY A 37 -12.62 -7.36 7.86
C GLY A 37 -13.49 -6.88 6.70
N LYS A 38 -13.78 -5.57 6.59
CA LYS A 38 -14.48 -5.02 5.42
C LYS A 38 -13.66 -5.24 4.16
N GLN A 39 -14.35 -5.31 3.02
CA GLN A 39 -13.72 -5.39 1.72
C GLN A 39 -13.88 -4.07 0.99
N LEU A 40 -12.81 -3.62 0.35
CA LEU A 40 -12.78 -2.34 -0.36
C LEU A 40 -12.12 -2.52 -1.73
N ASP A 41 -12.73 -1.88 -2.72
CA ASP A 41 -12.20 -1.72 -4.08
C ASP A 41 -12.25 -0.24 -4.51
N GLY A 42 -11.45 0.08 -5.53
CA GLY A 42 -11.48 1.38 -6.18
C GLY A 42 -10.58 2.42 -5.50
N PRO A 43 -10.81 3.71 -5.79
CA PRO A 43 -9.96 4.79 -5.30
C PRO A 43 -9.99 4.91 -3.78
N PHE A 44 -8.83 5.18 -3.19
CA PHE A 44 -8.69 5.48 -1.78
C PHE A 44 -7.71 6.62 -1.54
N ARG A 45 -7.80 7.21 -0.34
CA ARG A 45 -6.80 8.14 0.20
C ARG A 45 -6.46 7.76 1.63
N VAL A 46 -5.21 7.92 2.02
CA VAL A 46 -4.77 7.74 3.41
C VAL A 46 -4.03 8.99 3.88
N ARG A 47 -4.40 9.49 5.06
CA ARG A 47 -3.72 10.58 5.75
C ARG A 47 -3.35 10.18 7.16
N ASN A 48 -2.33 10.82 7.72
CA ASN A 48 -1.98 10.69 9.11
C ASN A 48 -2.62 11.83 9.93
N GLU A 49 -3.69 11.50 10.66
CA GLU A 49 -4.37 12.42 11.57
C GLU A 49 -3.92 12.14 13.00
N SER A 50 -3.08 13.03 13.54
CA SER A 50 -2.61 12.99 14.93
C SER A 50 -2.02 11.63 15.34
N GLY A 51 -1.23 11.01 14.47
CA GLY A 51 -0.56 9.73 14.71
C GLY A 51 -1.37 8.50 14.31
N SER A 52 -2.61 8.66 13.84
CA SER A 52 -3.42 7.58 13.28
C SER A 52 -3.59 7.74 11.78
N LEU A 53 -3.36 6.68 11.03
CA LEU A 53 -3.74 6.61 9.63
C LEU A 53 -5.26 6.55 9.53
N VAL A 54 -5.81 7.31 8.59
CA VAL A 54 -7.23 7.37 8.25
C VAL A 54 -7.35 7.06 6.77
N LEU A 55 -7.95 5.92 6.45
CA LEU A 55 -8.25 5.51 5.08
C LEU A 55 -9.66 5.93 4.73
N VAL A 56 -9.78 6.68 3.65
CA VAL A 56 -11.04 7.18 3.10
C VAL A 56 -11.28 6.53 1.74
N ASP A 57 -12.51 6.04 1.53
CA ASP A 57 -12.91 5.40 0.29
C ASP A 57 -13.36 6.40 -0.80
N LYS A 58 -13.86 5.86 -1.92
CA LYS A 58 -14.40 6.63 -3.05
C LYS A 58 -15.62 7.48 -2.71
N SER A 59 -16.39 7.10 -1.69
CA SER A 59 -17.58 7.83 -1.21
C SER A 59 -17.20 9.01 -0.32
N GLY A 60 -15.97 9.02 0.19
CA GLY A 60 -15.51 10.01 1.15
C GLY A 60 -15.69 9.56 2.61
N ASP A 61 -16.09 8.31 2.84
CA ASP A 61 -16.30 7.76 4.17
C ASP A 61 -15.02 7.14 4.74
N GLU A 62 -14.84 7.23 6.07
CA GLU A 62 -13.74 6.53 6.76
C GLU A 62 -13.98 5.02 6.68
N ALA A 63 -13.12 4.34 5.93
CA ALA A 63 -13.17 2.90 5.73
C ALA A 63 -12.35 2.15 6.79
N ALA A 64 -11.22 2.70 7.23
CA ALA A 64 -10.39 2.14 8.30
C ALA A 64 -9.52 3.19 8.99
N ARG A 65 -9.16 2.94 10.26
CA ARG A 65 -8.27 3.80 11.05
C ARG A 65 -7.32 2.97 11.93
N GLY A 66 -6.08 3.43 12.10
CA GLY A 66 -5.12 2.82 13.03
C GLY A 66 -3.69 3.34 12.85
N GLN A 67 -2.77 2.96 13.75
CA GLN A 67 -1.34 3.29 13.58
C GLN A 67 -0.67 2.50 12.44
N GLU A 68 -1.26 1.36 12.09
CA GLU A 68 -0.88 0.52 10.97
C GLU A 68 -2.15 0.11 10.24
N LEU A 69 -2.12 0.15 8.90
CA LEU A 69 -3.17 -0.41 8.06
C LEU A 69 -2.59 -1.54 7.22
N ARG A 70 -3.11 -2.75 7.38
CA ARG A 70 -2.82 -3.89 6.50
C ARG A 70 -4.02 -4.15 5.62
N CYS A 71 -3.86 -3.93 4.32
CA CYS A 71 -4.85 -4.23 3.30
C CYS A 71 -4.40 -5.50 2.59
N THR A 72 -5.12 -6.61 2.82
CA THR A 72 -4.77 -7.91 2.24
C THR A 72 -5.45 -8.08 0.89
N SER A 73 -4.66 -8.36 -0.16
CA SER A 73 -5.20 -8.58 -1.50
C SER A 73 -6.01 -9.89 -1.54
N LEU A 74 -7.17 -9.86 -2.21
CA LEU A 74 -7.97 -11.05 -2.47
C LEU A 74 -7.91 -11.39 -3.97
N SER A 75 -7.79 -12.67 -4.31
CA SER A 75 -7.90 -13.16 -5.69
C SER A 75 -6.96 -12.47 -6.71
N GLY A 76 -5.69 -12.22 -6.34
CA GLY A 76 -4.72 -11.59 -7.26
C GLY A 76 -5.00 -10.11 -7.54
N SER A 77 -5.70 -9.42 -6.63
CA SER A 77 -5.94 -7.99 -6.76
C SER A 77 -4.63 -7.20 -6.70
N THR A 78 -4.59 -6.09 -7.45
CA THR A 78 -3.43 -5.18 -7.50
C THR A 78 -3.76 -3.83 -6.90
N VAL A 79 -2.74 -3.10 -6.47
CA VAL A 79 -2.87 -1.72 -5.98
C VAL A 79 -2.02 -0.80 -6.83
N VAL A 80 -2.62 0.33 -7.24
CA VAL A 80 -1.89 1.46 -7.83
C VAL A 80 -1.61 2.46 -6.73
N LEU A 81 -0.36 2.87 -6.58
CA LEU A 81 0.07 3.99 -5.75
C LEU A 81 0.47 5.14 -6.66
N ARG A 82 -0.13 6.31 -6.45
CA ARG A 82 0.08 7.48 -7.32
C ARG A 82 1.30 8.27 -6.92
N ASP A 83 1.92 8.92 -7.90
CA ASP A 83 3.01 9.88 -7.70
C ASP A 83 4.19 9.34 -6.87
N VAL A 84 4.51 8.04 -7.00
CA VAL A 84 5.64 7.43 -6.32
C VAL A 84 6.93 8.04 -6.86
N VAL A 85 7.77 8.54 -5.97
CA VAL A 85 9.05 9.16 -6.33
C VAL A 85 10.10 8.07 -6.53
N ILE A 86 10.64 7.98 -7.74
CA ILE A 86 11.74 7.09 -8.09
C ILE A 86 13.01 7.92 -8.22
N GLY A 87 14.12 7.46 -7.61
CA GLY A 87 15.41 8.12 -7.73
C GLY A 87 15.56 9.38 -6.87
N ILE A 88 15.09 9.34 -5.61
CA ILE A 88 15.13 10.47 -4.66
C ILE A 88 16.55 11.07 -4.59
N HIS A 89 16.67 12.38 -4.82
CA HIS A 89 17.93 13.15 -4.86
C HIS A 89 18.91 12.76 -5.98
N PHE A 90 18.43 12.19 -7.08
CA PHE A 90 19.22 11.96 -8.29
C PHE A 90 18.74 12.83 -9.46
N HIS A 91 19.60 13.02 -10.46
CA HIS A 91 19.25 13.79 -11.67
C HIS A 91 18.13 13.18 -12.53
N TRP A 92 17.79 11.92 -12.28
CA TRP A 92 16.71 11.21 -12.96
C TRP A 92 15.52 10.99 -12.04
N GLU A 93 15.38 11.78 -10.97
CA GLU A 93 14.20 11.73 -10.10
C GLU A 93 12.92 11.94 -10.92
N ARG A 94 11.95 11.04 -10.74
CA ARG A 94 10.63 11.10 -11.42
C ARG A 94 9.52 10.71 -10.47
N LYS A 95 8.30 11.14 -10.79
CA LYS A 95 7.06 10.69 -10.15
C LYS A 95 6.28 9.84 -11.12
N GLU A 96 5.92 8.64 -10.72
CA GLU A 96 5.23 7.66 -11.56
C GLU A 96 4.14 6.92 -10.76
N ASP A 97 3.06 6.58 -11.43
CA ASP A 97 2.03 5.71 -10.87
C ASP A 97 2.54 4.26 -10.94
N GLN A 98 2.74 3.64 -9.78
CA GLN A 98 3.29 2.30 -9.67
C GLN A 98 2.21 1.29 -9.31
N THR A 99 2.16 0.18 -10.02
CA THR A 99 1.23 -0.93 -9.76
C THR A 99 1.96 -2.07 -9.07
N PHE A 100 1.39 -2.57 -7.98
CA PHE A 100 1.91 -3.70 -7.21
C PHE A 100 0.86 -4.79 -7.06
N GLU A 101 1.28 -6.04 -7.14
CA GLU A 101 0.46 -7.19 -6.74
C GLU A 101 0.81 -7.59 -5.29
N GLY A 102 -0.20 -7.84 -4.47
CA GLY A 102 -0.04 -8.31 -3.09
C GLY A 102 -0.61 -7.38 -2.03
N ASP A 103 -0.22 -7.63 -0.78
CA ASP A 103 -0.70 -6.88 0.38
C ASP A 103 -0.11 -5.46 0.41
N LEU A 104 -0.92 -4.47 0.80
CA LEU A 104 -0.44 -3.12 1.11
C LEU A 104 -0.37 -2.95 2.63
N ARG A 105 0.79 -2.55 3.14
CA ARG A 105 1.00 -2.20 4.55
C ARG A 105 1.40 -0.74 4.64
N LEU A 106 0.67 0.04 5.42
CA LEU A 106 0.96 1.45 5.69
C LEU A 106 1.24 1.64 7.18
N LEU A 107 2.23 2.46 7.49
CA LEU A 107 2.67 2.75 8.85
C LEU A 107 2.62 4.25 9.12
N SER A 108 1.99 4.63 10.23
CA SER A 108 2.11 5.96 10.80
C SER A 108 3.52 6.16 11.36
N ARG A 109 4.12 7.33 11.07
CA ARG A 109 5.41 7.74 11.61
C ARG A 109 5.26 8.95 12.52
N GLU A 110 6.33 9.21 13.28
CA GLU A 110 6.52 10.49 13.96
C GLU A 110 6.49 11.63 12.92
N ASN A 111 6.03 12.82 13.33
CA ASN A 111 5.80 13.98 12.45
C ASN A 111 4.66 13.84 11.44
N GLN A 112 3.66 12.99 11.70
CA GLN A 112 2.44 12.87 10.89
C GLN A 112 2.71 12.47 9.43
N THR A 113 3.75 11.67 9.20
CA THR A 113 4.05 11.11 7.87
C THR A 113 3.67 9.63 7.78
N ILE A 114 3.71 9.09 6.57
CA ILE A 114 3.33 7.73 6.21
C ILE A 114 4.51 7.06 5.48
N THR A 115 4.79 5.81 5.86
CA THR A 115 5.69 4.91 5.13
C THR A 115 4.90 3.70 4.64
N ALA A 116 5.25 3.18 3.46
CA ALA A 116 4.78 1.91 2.92
C ALA A 116 5.98 1.01 2.61
#